data_AF-A0A8T6I5R7-F1
#
_entry.id   AF-A0A8T6I5R7-F1
#
_cell.length_a   1.000
_cell.length_b   1.000
_cell.length_c   1.000
_cell.angle_alpha   90.00
_cell.angle_beta   90.00
_cell.angle_gamma   90.00
#
_symmetry.space_group_name_H-M   'P 1'
#
loop_
_entity.id
_entity.type
_entity.pdbx_description
1 polymer ?
#
loop_
_entity_poly.entity_id
_entity_poly.type
_entity_poly.pdbx_seq_one_letter_code
_entity_poly.pdbx_strand_id
1 'polypeptide(L)'
;MPTALAGLAHVHGRRPVVADLDPVALLAGADDGVPETIDEAVLGLHLLGRHDRHAVGFEFDDVLVEIVLVDLGHEIVDVRIRLVAGQTHAAPPGFAFCASSQTHIIYLSALCRTEEASVRILVTNDDGIDAPGIQELARRIERAGHEVVIVAPDHNASGTGASLGGLSANDPVRVSAQRIDGLRGEAHALSGPPALCVMAGNLEAFGPRPDAVVSGINAGLNTGRSALHSGTVGAALAGQNFGFRSMAVSLDRDGDRWHWDAAAEIAVEMLPHVLTGPSRLALNLNVPGAPRDRIRGVRWTRLATFGSVRAAITKVEQGRLHFELQRTGYVPEEGTDLATVRAGYAAITSLQGAVEVWGAGARVGDAFHAAKGMPGASAGHELRPAQVVLDGA
;
A
#
# COMPACT_ATOMS: atom_id res chain seq x y z
N MET A 1 -36.90 -28.75 -4.71
CA MET A 1 -37.67 -28.49 -3.46
C MET A 1 -37.93 -29.82 -2.78
N PRO A 2 -37.90 -29.92 -1.44
CA PRO A 2 -37.98 -28.85 -0.43
C PRO A 2 -36.58 -28.23 -0.19
N THR A 3 -36.30 -26.94 0.00
CA THR A 3 -36.89 -25.82 0.76
C THR A 3 -36.94 -26.05 2.27
N ALA A 4 -35.92 -25.52 2.96
CA ALA A 4 -36.07 -24.84 4.23
C ALA A 4 -34.96 -23.77 4.34
N LEU A 5 -35.25 -22.58 3.80
CA LEU A 5 -34.69 -21.34 4.31
C LEU A 5 -35.21 -21.17 5.74
N ALA A 6 -34.32 -20.90 6.70
CA ALA A 6 -34.69 -20.34 7.99
C ALA A 6 -33.82 -19.11 8.27
N GLY A 7 -34.40 -17.92 8.00
CA GLY A 7 -34.20 -16.70 8.75
C GLY A 7 -32.82 -16.02 8.76
N LEU A 8 -32.46 -15.30 7.69
CA LEU A 8 -31.57 -14.14 7.82
C LEU A 8 -32.37 -12.99 8.43
N ALA A 9 -32.19 -12.75 9.73
CA ALA A 9 -32.66 -11.52 10.35
C ALA A 9 -31.72 -10.38 9.92
N HIS A 10 -32.18 -9.54 8.99
CA HIS A 10 -31.57 -8.24 8.77
C HIS A 10 -31.87 -7.33 9.97
N VAL A 11 -30.83 -6.99 10.73
CA VAL A 11 -30.89 -5.91 11.73
C VAL A 11 -29.83 -4.88 11.37
N HIS A 12 -30.28 -3.76 10.80
CA HIS A 12 -29.51 -2.53 10.83
C HIS A 12 -29.43 -2.04 12.29
N GLY A 13 -28.21 -1.88 12.80
CA GLY A 13 -27.94 -1.13 14.03
C GLY A 13 -27.57 -1.98 15.26
N ARG A 14 -26.28 -1.89 15.63
CA ARG A 14 -25.71 -2.02 16.99
C ARG A 14 -26.19 -3.17 17.89
N ARG A 15 -25.56 -4.35 17.73
CA ARG A 15 -24.99 -5.29 18.74
C ARG A 15 -24.83 -6.68 18.09
N PRO A 16 -23.78 -7.47 18.38
CA PRO A 16 -23.70 -8.84 17.87
C PRO A 16 -24.75 -9.72 18.57
N VAL A 17 -25.54 -10.45 17.80
CA VAL A 17 -26.35 -11.58 18.26
C VAL A 17 -25.57 -12.84 17.93
N VAL A 18 -25.19 -13.61 18.95
CA VAL A 18 -24.61 -14.95 18.77
C VAL A 18 -25.75 -15.88 18.39
N ALA A 19 -25.65 -16.51 17.23
CA ALA A 19 -26.54 -17.62 16.87
C ALA A 19 -26.07 -18.86 17.63
N ASP A 20 -26.99 -19.49 18.38
CA ASP A 20 -26.77 -20.79 19.02
C ASP A 20 -26.36 -21.82 17.96
N LEU A 21 -25.08 -22.20 17.96
CA LEU A 21 -24.59 -23.38 17.26
C LEU A 21 -24.39 -24.47 18.30
N ASP A 22 -25.24 -25.49 18.27
CA ASP A 22 -25.10 -26.73 19.04
C ASP A 22 -23.92 -27.55 18.48
N PRO A 23 -22.79 -27.68 19.19
CA PRO A 23 -21.59 -28.36 18.68
C PRO A 23 -21.75 -29.89 18.64
N VAL A 24 -22.78 -30.45 19.30
CA VAL A 24 -22.97 -31.90 19.40
C VAL A 24 -23.31 -32.50 18.03
N ALA A 25 -23.87 -31.71 17.11
CA ALA A 25 -24.19 -32.17 15.76
C ALA A 25 -22.95 -32.36 14.84
N LEU A 26 -21.76 -31.86 15.22
CA LEU A 26 -20.54 -32.05 14.41
C LEU A 26 -19.74 -33.31 14.80
N LEU A 27 -20.08 -33.96 15.92
CA LEU A 27 -19.39 -35.16 16.42
C LEU A 27 -20.18 -36.46 16.19
N ALA A 28 -21.46 -36.38 15.81
CA ALA A 28 -22.30 -37.53 15.50
C ALA A 28 -22.17 -37.95 14.02
N GLY A 29 -20.97 -38.40 13.64
CA GLY A 29 -20.69 -38.91 12.28
C GLY A 29 -19.73 -40.09 12.23
N ALA A 30 -19.35 -40.65 13.37
CA ALA A 30 -18.49 -41.82 13.46
C ALA A 30 -19.09 -42.82 14.46
N ASP A 31 -20.02 -43.65 13.99
CA ASP A 31 -20.21 -44.99 14.56
C ASP A 31 -18.91 -45.77 14.29
N ASP A 32 -17.98 -45.72 15.24
CA ASP A 32 -16.97 -46.75 15.55
C ASP A 32 -15.90 -46.15 16.49
N GLY A 33 -16.02 -46.42 17.80
CA GLY A 33 -14.93 -46.32 18.78
C GLY A 33 -14.41 -44.92 19.13
N VAL A 34 -14.78 -44.41 20.31
CA VAL A 34 -14.11 -43.24 20.92
C VAL A 34 -12.68 -43.64 21.32
N PRO A 35 -11.62 -42.96 20.83
CA PRO A 35 -10.25 -43.22 21.27
C PRO A 35 -10.03 -42.74 22.71
N GLU A 36 -9.35 -43.53 23.54
CA GLU A 36 -9.00 -43.19 24.95
C GLU A 36 -7.97 -42.04 25.08
N THR A 37 -7.46 -41.53 23.96
CA THR A 37 -6.60 -40.34 23.90
C THR A 37 -7.00 -39.48 22.71
N ILE A 38 -7.55 -38.29 22.98
CA ILE A 38 -7.72 -37.24 21.98
C ILE A 38 -6.41 -36.46 21.94
N ASP A 39 -5.48 -36.84 21.06
CA ASP A 39 -4.18 -36.15 20.97
C ASP A 39 -4.29 -34.76 20.31
N GLU A 40 -5.36 -34.48 19.55
CA GLU A 40 -5.63 -33.13 19.04
C GLU A 40 -7.14 -32.89 18.92
N ALA A 41 -7.69 -31.99 19.74
CA ALA A 41 -8.99 -31.38 19.49
C ALA A 41 -8.76 -30.08 18.72
N VAL A 42 -9.07 -30.05 17.43
CA VAL A 42 -9.07 -28.82 16.63
C VAL A 42 -10.38 -28.08 16.90
N LEU A 43 -10.36 -27.14 17.84
CA LEU A 43 -11.48 -26.23 18.05
C LEU A 43 -11.41 -25.12 16.99
N GLY A 44 -12.25 -25.20 15.97
CA GLY A 44 -12.36 -24.15 14.94
C GLY A 44 -13.09 -22.93 15.48
N LEU A 45 -12.36 -21.87 15.85
CA LEU A 45 -12.94 -20.58 16.23
C LEU A 45 -13.04 -19.66 15.00
N HIS A 46 -14.26 -19.41 14.52
CA HIS A 46 -14.53 -18.38 13.51
C HIS A 46 -14.84 -17.03 14.21
N LEU A 47 -13.84 -16.15 14.30
CA LEU A 47 -14.03 -14.79 14.81
C LEU A 47 -14.39 -13.83 13.66
N LEU A 48 -15.65 -13.45 13.57
CA LEU A 48 -16.12 -12.38 12.67
C LEU A 48 -16.26 -11.08 13.46
N GLY A 49 -15.27 -10.19 13.39
CA GLY A 49 -15.37 -8.86 14.00
C GLY A 49 -14.13 -7.98 13.82
N ARG A 50 -14.34 -6.68 13.58
CA ARG A 50 -13.28 -5.66 13.59
C ARG A 50 -13.04 -5.16 15.01
N HIS A 51 -11.76 -4.97 15.32
CA HIS A 51 -11.18 -4.09 16.34
C HIS A 51 -12.05 -3.85 17.58
N ASP A 52 -11.88 -4.69 18.60
CA ASP A 52 -11.80 -4.25 19.99
C ASP A 52 -11.29 -5.41 20.85
N ARG A 53 -10.56 -5.09 21.93
CA ARG A 53 -10.05 -6.06 22.90
C ARG A 53 -11.23 -6.78 23.55
N HIS A 54 -11.43 -8.04 23.21
CA HIS A 54 -12.46 -8.87 23.83
C HIS A 54 -11.83 -10.12 24.43
N ALA A 55 -11.99 -10.28 25.75
CA ALA A 55 -11.86 -11.58 26.39
C ALA A 55 -13.17 -12.33 26.12
N VAL A 56 -13.08 -13.53 25.56
CA VAL A 56 -14.23 -14.43 25.41
C VAL A 56 -14.02 -15.57 26.41
N GLY A 57 -14.91 -15.64 27.40
CA GLY A 57 -14.92 -16.73 28.37
C GLY A 57 -15.91 -17.79 27.95
N PHE A 58 -15.49 -19.05 27.97
CA PHE A 58 -16.38 -20.20 27.83
C PHE A 58 -16.32 -21.01 29.13
N GLU A 59 -17.49 -21.49 29.57
CA GLU A 59 -17.63 -22.33 30.76
C GLU A 59 -18.02 -23.73 30.28
N PHE A 60 -17.16 -24.71 30.54
CA PHE A 60 -17.37 -26.11 30.20
C PHE A 60 -17.08 -26.94 31.44
N ASP A 61 -18.05 -27.71 31.94
CA ASP A 61 -17.90 -28.70 33.02
C ASP A 61 -16.90 -28.30 34.14
N ASP A 62 -17.20 -27.18 34.83
CA ASP A 62 -16.42 -26.62 35.94
C ASP A 62 -14.98 -26.13 35.61
N VAL A 63 -14.68 -25.97 34.31
CA VAL A 63 -13.42 -25.39 33.80
C VAL A 63 -13.71 -24.02 33.16
N LEU A 64 -13.18 -22.97 33.77
CA LEU A 64 -13.19 -21.64 33.17
C LEU A 64 -12.03 -21.54 32.16
N VAL A 65 -12.35 -21.31 30.88
CA VAL A 65 -11.36 -21.06 29.82
C VAL A 65 -11.38 -19.57 29.49
N GLU A 66 -10.34 -18.85 29.90
CA GLU A 66 -10.14 -17.44 29.56
C GLU A 66 -9.24 -17.33 28.32
N ILE A 67 -9.78 -16.86 27.19
CA ILE A 67 -9.01 -16.56 25.97
C ILE A 67 -8.65 -15.09 25.97
N VAL A 68 -7.37 -14.78 26.21
CA VAL A 68 -6.85 -13.41 26.14
C VAL A 68 -6.20 -13.19 24.78
N LEU A 69 -6.84 -12.36 23.95
CA LEU A 69 -6.26 -11.91 22.69
C LEU A 69 -5.33 -10.72 22.98
N VAL A 70 -4.02 -10.92 22.84
CA VAL A 70 -3.02 -9.84 22.97
C VAL A 70 -2.69 -9.29 21.58
N ASP A 71 -3.15 -8.08 21.31
CA ASP A 71 -2.81 -7.34 20.08
C ASP A 71 -1.37 -6.81 20.16
N LEU A 72 -0.47 -7.39 19.36
CA LEU A 72 0.91 -6.94 19.18
C LEU A 72 1.15 -6.29 17.80
N GLY A 73 0.08 -5.97 17.06
CA GLY A 73 0.17 -5.27 15.78
C GLY A 73 0.71 -6.15 14.65
N HIS A 74 -0.20 -6.94 14.05
CA HIS A 74 -0.12 -7.58 12.73
C HIS A 74 -0.13 -9.12 12.66
N GLU A 75 -0.11 -9.84 13.79
CA GLU A 75 -0.51 -11.27 13.88
C GLU A 75 -1.14 -11.53 15.26
N ILE A 76 -2.08 -12.46 15.37
CA ILE A 76 -2.49 -13.01 16.68
C ILE A 76 -1.38 -13.98 17.11
N VAL A 77 -0.49 -13.57 18.02
CA VAL A 77 0.71 -14.38 18.39
C VAL A 77 0.73 -14.81 19.86
N ASP A 78 -0.37 -14.70 20.60
CA ASP A 78 -0.43 -15.36 21.91
C ASP A 78 -1.87 -15.71 22.27
N VAL A 79 -2.16 -17.01 22.35
CA VAL A 79 -3.40 -17.55 22.91
C VAL A 79 -3.00 -18.21 24.22
N ARG A 80 -3.29 -17.54 25.35
CA ARG A 80 -3.06 -18.13 26.67
C ARG A 80 -4.34 -18.73 27.18
N ILE A 81 -4.32 -20.04 27.42
CA ILE A 81 -5.38 -20.76 28.10
C ILE A 81 -5.00 -20.83 29.57
N ARG A 82 -5.85 -20.27 30.44
CA ARG A 82 -5.68 -20.38 31.90
C ARG A 82 -6.79 -21.27 32.45
N LEU A 83 -6.43 -22.46 32.92
CA LEU A 83 -7.33 -23.35 33.64
C LEU A 83 -7.44 -22.87 35.09
N VAL A 84 -8.61 -22.40 35.50
CA VAL A 84 -8.90 -22.07 36.90
C VAL A 84 -9.66 -23.24 37.50
N ALA A 85 -9.03 -23.98 38.42
CA ALA A 85 -9.71 -25.07 39.13
C ALA A 85 -10.76 -24.49 40.08
N GLY A 86 -12.03 -24.53 39.67
CA GLY A 86 -13.19 -24.44 40.54
C GLY A 86 -13.34 -25.73 41.37
N GLN A 87 -14.03 -25.64 42.50
CA GLN A 87 -13.99 -26.63 43.58
C GLN A 87 -14.33 -28.07 43.14
N THR A 88 -13.54 -29.01 43.67
CA THR A 88 -13.65 -30.46 43.50
C THR A 88 -15.06 -31.00 43.79
N HIS A 89 -15.76 -31.41 42.74
CA HIS A 89 -16.78 -32.46 42.83
C HIS A 89 -16.28 -33.72 42.11
N ALA A 90 -16.62 -34.87 42.67
CA ALA A 90 -16.04 -36.17 42.33
C ALA A 90 -16.23 -36.53 40.84
N ALA A 91 -15.15 -36.94 40.19
CA ALA A 91 -15.16 -37.38 38.79
C ALA A 91 -16.03 -38.63 38.58
N PRO A 92 -16.72 -38.77 37.42
CA PRO A 92 -17.36 -40.03 37.05
C PRO A 92 -16.31 -41.14 36.82
N PRO A 93 -16.67 -42.43 37.00
CA PRO A 93 -15.74 -43.53 36.83
C PRO A 93 -15.30 -43.64 35.37
N GLY A 94 -14.01 -43.40 35.11
CA GLY A 94 -13.40 -43.45 33.78
C GLY A 94 -12.34 -42.37 33.52
N PHE A 95 -12.30 -41.30 34.30
CA PHE A 95 -11.31 -40.23 34.16
C PHE A 95 -10.31 -40.23 35.31
N ALA A 96 -9.02 -40.36 34.99
CA ALA A 96 -7.92 -40.14 35.92
C ALA A 96 -7.24 -38.80 35.60
N PHE A 97 -7.54 -37.75 36.37
CA PHE A 97 -6.73 -36.54 36.34
C PHE A 97 -5.52 -36.71 37.24
N CYS A 98 -4.34 -36.89 36.65
CA CYS A 98 -3.09 -36.76 37.37
C CYS A 98 -2.81 -35.26 37.58
N ALA A 99 -3.18 -34.73 38.75
CA ALA A 99 -2.82 -33.38 39.15
C ALA A 99 -1.30 -33.29 39.37
N SER A 100 -0.56 -32.95 38.33
CA SER A 100 0.81 -32.45 38.45
C SER A 100 0.77 -30.93 38.37
N SER A 101 1.53 -30.27 39.24
CA SER A 101 1.62 -28.81 39.41
C SER A 101 2.33 -28.09 38.26
N GLN A 102 2.20 -28.57 37.03
CA GLN A 102 2.83 -27.99 35.86
C GLN A 102 1.78 -27.35 34.96
N THR A 103 1.88 -26.04 34.79
CA THR A 103 1.20 -25.27 33.76
C THR A 103 1.52 -25.88 32.39
N HIS A 104 0.54 -26.53 31.76
CA HIS A 104 0.66 -26.99 30.37
C HIS A 104 0.25 -25.82 29.47
N ILE A 105 1.21 -25.25 28.74
CA ILE A 105 0.94 -24.26 27.69
C ILE A 105 0.63 -25.06 26.43
N ILE A 106 -0.65 -25.13 26.06
CA ILE A 106 -1.08 -25.74 24.80
C ILE A 106 -1.01 -24.66 23.71
N TYR A 107 -0.11 -24.84 22.74
CA TYR A 107 -0.03 -23.98 21.57
C TYR A 107 -1.08 -24.43 20.54
N LEU A 108 -2.17 -23.67 20.39
CA LEU A 108 -3.10 -23.81 19.28
C LEU A 108 -2.73 -22.81 18.18
N SER A 109 -2.13 -23.28 17.10
CA SER A 109 -1.94 -22.47 15.90
C SER A 109 -3.24 -22.48 15.07
N ALA A 110 -4.05 -21.42 15.18
CA ALA A 110 -5.18 -21.24 14.30
C ALA A 110 -4.69 -20.67 12.96
N LEU A 111 -4.78 -21.48 11.89
CA LEU A 111 -4.60 -21.01 10.51
C LEU A 111 -5.84 -20.19 10.10
N CYS A 112 -5.90 -18.94 10.54
CA CYS A 112 -6.91 -18.01 10.05
C CYS A 112 -6.49 -17.58 8.63
N ARG A 113 -7.07 -18.21 7.60
CA ARG A 113 -7.02 -17.62 6.25
C ARG A 113 -7.90 -16.39 6.28
N THR A 114 -7.29 -15.21 6.44
CA THR A 114 -7.96 -13.98 6.06
C THR A 114 -8.20 -14.07 4.55
N GLU A 115 -9.44 -14.17 4.10
CA GLU A 115 -9.75 -13.64 2.77
C GLU A 115 -9.28 -12.19 2.82
N GLU A 116 -8.20 -11.85 2.11
CA GLU A 116 -7.77 -10.46 2.00
C GLU A 116 -8.96 -9.70 1.43
N ALA A 117 -9.54 -8.81 2.25
CA ALA A 117 -10.67 -8.03 1.83
C ALA A 117 -10.26 -7.23 0.58
N SER A 118 -10.98 -7.46 -0.52
CA SER A 118 -10.80 -6.67 -1.75
C SER A 118 -10.93 -5.19 -1.42
N VAL A 119 -9.92 -4.40 -1.79
CA VAL A 119 -9.89 -2.93 -1.65
C VAL A 119 -10.03 -2.28 -3.02
N ARG A 120 -10.46 -1.01 -3.03
CA ARG A 120 -10.59 -0.21 -4.24
C ARG A 120 -9.36 0.66 -4.45
N ILE A 121 -8.68 0.49 -5.58
CA ILE A 121 -7.42 1.18 -5.89
C ILE A 121 -7.61 2.11 -7.08
N LEU A 122 -7.23 3.37 -6.89
CA LEU A 122 -7.09 4.33 -7.98
C LEU A 122 -5.74 4.16 -8.64
N VAL A 123 -5.74 3.91 -9.94
CA VAL A 123 -4.53 3.84 -10.76
C VAL A 123 -4.46 5.05 -11.69
N THR A 124 -3.31 5.72 -11.72
CA THR A 124 -3.06 6.91 -12.56
C THR A 124 -1.61 6.92 -13.07
N ASN A 125 -1.24 7.84 -13.95
CA ASN A 125 0.14 8.05 -14.40
C ASN A 125 0.30 9.46 -15.01
N ASP A 126 1.49 9.79 -15.51
CA ASP A 126 1.80 10.97 -16.32
C ASP A 126 2.13 10.67 -17.78
N ASP A 127 2.24 9.41 -18.20
CA ASP A 127 2.41 9.05 -19.61
C ASP A 127 1.09 9.09 -20.42
N GLY A 128 -0.06 9.09 -19.72
CA GLY A 128 -1.40 9.07 -20.28
C GLY A 128 -2.05 7.68 -20.23
N ILE A 129 -3.39 7.63 -20.39
CA ILE A 129 -4.19 6.40 -20.23
C ILE A 129 -3.84 5.28 -21.21
N ASP A 130 -3.37 5.63 -22.41
CA ASP A 130 -3.00 4.67 -23.45
C ASP A 130 -1.61 4.05 -23.23
N ALA A 131 -0.87 4.49 -22.21
CA ALA A 131 0.48 4.01 -21.96
C ALA A 131 0.48 2.53 -21.52
N PRO A 132 1.43 1.71 -22.00
CA PRO A 132 1.47 0.28 -21.66
C PRO A 132 1.71 0.03 -20.17
N GLY A 133 2.47 0.92 -19.50
CA GLY A 133 2.82 0.76 -18.09
C GLY A 133 1.62 0.86 -17.13
N ILE A 134 0.68 1.79 -17.37
CA ILE A 134 -0.51 1.93 -16.51
C ILE A 134 -1.50 0.78 -16.74
N GLN A 135 -1.65 0.34 -17.99
CA GLN A 135 -2.52 -0.78 -18.32
C GLN A 135 -2.01 -2.09 -17.70
N GLU A 136 -0.70 -2.35 -17.76
CA GLU A 136 -0.13 -3.54 -17.14
C GLU A 136 -0.24 -3.51 -15.61
N LEU A 137 0.02 -2.35 -15.00
CA LEU A 137 -0.15 -2.16 -13.56
C LEU A 137 -1.58 -2.44 -13.11
N ALA A 138 -2.57 -1.83 -13.77
CA ALA A 138 -3.98 -2.00 -13.47
C ALA A 138 -4.41 -3.47 -13.60
N ARG A 139 -4.01 -4.15 -14.68
CA ARG A 139 -4.30 -5.58 -14.86
C ARG A 139 -3.69 -6.44 -13.77
N ARG A 140 -2.46 -6.12 -13.34
CA ARG A 140 -1.78 -6.91 -12.29
C ARG A 140 -2.44 -6.72 -10.93
N ILE A 141 -2.85 -5.49 -10.60
CA ILE A 141 -3.60 -5.19 -9.37
C ILE A 141 -4.96 -5.89 -9.37
N GLU A 142 -5.69 -5.89 -10.48
CA GLU A 142 -6.99 -6.57 -10.57
C GLU A 142 -6.84 -8.10 -10.44
N ARG A 143 -5.79 -8.69 -11.05
CA ARG A 143 -5.47 -10.12 -10.90
C ARG A 143 -5.09 -10.50 -9.48
N ALA A 144 -4.59 -9.56 -8.69
CA ALA A 144 -4.33 -9.76 -7.26
C ALA A 144 -5.60 -9.76 -6.40
N GLY A 145 -6.78 -9.55 -7.00
CA GLY A 145 -8.07 -9.63 -6.31
C GLY A 145 -8.61 -8.29 -5.80
N HIS A 146 -8.03 -7.17 -6.22
CA HIS A 146 -8.50 -5.83 -5.84
C HIS A 146 -9.41 -5.22 -6.91
N GLU A 147 -10.29 -4.30 -6.50
CA GLU A 147 -11.05 -3.47 -7.41
C GLU A 147 -10.16 -2.35 -7.95
N VAL A 148 -10.21 -2.09 -9.26
CA VAL A 148 -9.40 -1.07 -9.94
C VAL A 148 -10.29 -0.05 -10.63
N VAL A 149 -9.95 1.22 -10.44
CA VAL A 149 -10.42 2.33 -11.26
C VAL A 149 -9.20 3.07 -11.82
N ILE A 150 -9.11 3.18 -13.14
CA ILE A 150 -8.10 4.01 -13.81
C ILE A 150 -8.68 5.40 -14.03
N VAL A 151 -7.98 6.43 -13.55
CA VAL A 151 -8.23 7.81 -13.95
C VAL A 151 -6.88 8.42 -14.30
N ALA A 152 -6.67 8.73 -15.57
CA ALA A 152 -5.37 9.16 -16.06
C ALA A 152 -5.49 10.28 -17.11
N PRO A 153 -4.43 11.06 -17.33
CA PRO A 153 -4.40 12.06 -18.38
C PRO A 153 -4.74 11.48 -19.76
N ASP A 154 -5.39 12.28 -20.60
CA ASP A 154 -5.61 11.97 -22.03
C ASP A 154 -4.38 12.28 -22.93
N HIS A 155 -3.28 12.72 -22.32
CA HIS A 155 -2.04 13.13 -22.99
C HIS A 155 -0.83 12.80 -22.11
N ASN A 156 0.39 12.92 -22.67
CA ASN A 156 1.60 12.90 -21.86
C ASN A 156 1.69 14.18 -21.01
N ALA A 157 1.62 14.02 -19.69
CA ALA A 157 1.66 15.04 -18.67
C ALA A 157 2.97 14.97 -17.83
N SER A 158 4.07 14.50 -18.43
CA SER A 158 5.38 14.46 -17.78
C SER A 158 5.81 15.85 -17.32
N GLY A 159 6.45 15.94 -16.14
CA GLY A 159 6.99 17.19 -15.63
C GLY A 159 5.97 18.09 -14.90
N THR A 160 4.70 17.67 -14.76
CA THR A 160 3.68 18.49 -14.08
C THR A 160 3.85 18.56 -12.56
N GLY A 161 4.70 17.70 -11.98
CA GLY A 161 4.79 17.55 -10.53
C GLY A 161 3.43 17.26 -9.90
N ALA A 162 3.17 17.86 -8.73
CA ALA A 162 1.88 17.77 -8.03
C ALA A 162 0.85 18.85 -8.47
N SER A 163 0.99 19.42 -9.67
CA SER A 163 0.05 20.44 -10.18
C SER A 163 -1.35 19.87 -10.40
N LEU A 164 -2.38 20.62 -10.01
CA LEU A 164 -3.78 20.33 -10.32
C LEU A 164 -4.23 20.91 -11.67
N GLY A 165 -3.38 21.70 -12.33
CA GLY A 165 -3.75 22.44 -13.54
C GLY A 165 -4.69 23.61 -13.24
N GLY A 166 -5.34 24.12 -14.30
CA GLY A 166 -6.34 25.17 -14.17
C GLY A 166 -7.69 24.58 -13.74
N LEU A 167 -8.22 25.02 -12.61
CA LEU A 167 -9.60 24.72 -12.19
C LEU A 167 -10.44 25.99 -12.33
N SER A 168 -11.46 25.95 -13.16
CA SER A 168 -12.35 27.08 -13.43
C SER A 168 -13.80 26.62 -13.52
N ALA A 169 -14.72 27.36 -12.91
CA ALA A 169 -16.15 27.07 -13.02
C ALA A 169 -16.68 27.22 -14.45
N ASN A 170 -16.02 28.05 -15.27
CA ASN A 170 -16.44 28.36 -16.64
C ASN A 170 -15.73 27.48 -17.69
N ASP A 171 -14.77 26.65 -17.29
CA ASP A 171 -14.03 25.76 -18.19
C ASP A 171 -13.97 24.35 -17.57
N PRO A 172 -15.00 23.52 -17.83
CA PRO A 172 -15.10 22.21 -17.22
C PRO A 172 -14.04 21.25 -17.75
N VAL A 173 -13.47 20.46 -16.85
CA VAL A 173 -12.50 19.41 -17.19
C VAL A 173 -13.20 18.31 -17.97
N ARG A 174 -12.71 18.02 -19.18
CA ARG A 174 -13.27 16.94 -20.01
C ARG A 174 -12.87 15.58 -19.46
N VAL A 175 -13.80 14.64 -19.54
CA VAL A 175 -13.63 13.24 -19.12
C VAL A 175 -14.22 12.34 -20.19
N SER A 176 -13.56 11.22 -20.49
CA SER A 176 -14.06 10.21 -21.41
C SER A 176 -13.83 8.80 -20.86
N ALA A 177 -14.83 7.93 -20.95
CA ALA A 177 -14.69 6.52 -20.59
C ALA A 177 -13.85 5.79 -21.66
N GLN A 178 -12.96 4.92 -21.22
CA GLN A 178 -12.07 4.13 -22.05
C GLN A 178 -12.23 2.64 -21.75
N ARG A 179 -11.88 1.81 -22.74
CA ARG A 179 -11.84 0.35 -22.57
C ARG A 179 -10.40 -0.12 -22.64
N ILE A 180 -9.96 -0.81 -21.60
CA ILE A 180 -8.62 -1.42 -21.55
C ILE A 180 -8.75 -2.94 -21.71
N ASP A 181 -8.07 -3.51 -22.69
CA ASP A 181 -8.14 -4.94 -22.97
C ASP A 181 -7.55 -5.77 -21.82
N GLY A 182 -8.34 -6.73 -21.34
CA GLY A 182 -7.97 -7.61 -20.22
C GLY A 182 -8.12 -6.97 -18.84
N LEU A 183 -8.82 -5.84 -18.74
CA LEU A 183 -9.22 -5.20 -17.47
C LEU A 183 -10.76 -5.21 -17.37
N ARG A 184 -11.29 -5.55 -16.20
CA ARG A 184 -12.73 -5.46 -15.89
C ARG A 184 -13.09 -4.13 -15.24
N GLY A 185 -12.14 -3.54 -14.50
CA GLY A 185 -12.25 -2.24 -13.86
C GLY A 185 -12.52 -1.09 -14.83
N GLU A 186 -13.03 0.02 -14.29
CA GLU A 186 -13.35 1.21 -15.06
C GLU A 186 -12.08 1.98 -15.45
N ALA A 187 -12.11 2.63 -16.62
CA ALA A 187 -11.01 3.48 -17.06
C ALA A 187 -11.54 4.80 -17.64
N HIS A 188 -10.98 5.92 -17.18
CA HIS A 188 -11.43 7.26 -17.52
C HIS A 188 -10.23 8.15 -17.90
N ALA A 189 -10.24 8.69 -19.12
CA ALA A 189 -9.26 9.68 -19.55
C ALA A 189 -9.75 11.07 -19.13
N LEU A 190 -8.89 11.84 -18.49
CA LEU A 190 -9.18 13.17 -17.96
C LEU A 190 -8.25 14.19 -18.62
N SER A 191 -8.81 15.31 -19.10
CA SER A 191 -8.06 16.39 -19.77
C SER A 191 -7.34 17.28 -18.75
N GLY A 192 -6.34 16.74 -18.06
CA GLY A 192 -5.64 17.41 -16.97
C GLY A 192 -4.52 16.56 -16.36
N PRO A 193 -3.78 17.11 -15.38
CA PRO A 193 -2.60 16.46 -14.82
C PRO A 193 -2.95 15.29 -13.88
N PRO A 194 -1.96 14.44 -13.55
CA PRO A 194 -2.17 13.25 -12.72
C PRO A 194 -2.71 13.55 -11.32
N ALA A 195 -2.25 14.64 -10.68
CA ALA A 195 -2.75 15.01 -9.35
C ALA A 195 -4.24 15.43 -9.37
N LEU A 196 -4.73 15.98 -10.49
CA LEU A 196 -6.14 16.24 -10.69
C LEU A 196 -6.95 14.95 -10.83
N CYS A 197 -6.40 13.94 -11.50
CA CYS A 197 -7.01 12.60 -11.57
C CYS A 197 -7.21 12.01 -10.16
N VAL A 198 -6.21 12.17 -9.29
CA VAL A 198 -6.30 11.75 -7.87
C VAL A 198 -7.34 12.55 -7.11
N MET A 199 -7.39 13.87 -7.29
CA MET A 199 -8.42 14.72 -6.67
C MET A 199 -9.83 14.30 -7.12
N ALA A 200 -10.05 14.06 -8.41
CA ALA A 200 -11.34 13.66 -8.94
C ALA A 200 -11.80 12.30 -8.39
N GLY A 201 -10.89 11.33 -8.28
CA GLY A 201 -11.15 10.06 -7.60
C GLY A 201 -11.49 10.23 -6.12
N ASN A 202 -10.81 11.15 -5.42
CA ASN A 202 -11.11 11.47 -4.03
C ASN A 202 -12.50 12.08 -3.82
N LEU A 203 -12.95 12.89 -4.78
CA LEU A 203 -14.26 13.53 -4.79
C LEU A 203 -15.36 12.62 -5.36
N GLU A 204 -15.08 11.32 -5.47
CA GLU A 204 -16.05 10.29 -5.86
C GLU A 204 -16.67 10.49 -7.26
N ALA A 205 -15.96 11.20 -8.16
CA ALA A 205 -16.42 11.43 -9.54
C ALA A 205 -16.55 10.14 -10.35
N PHE A 206 -15.89 9.07 -9.90
CA PHE A 206 -15.79 7.77 -10.57
C PHE A 206 -16.18 6.63 -9.62
N GLY A 207 -17.28 6.81 -8.89
CA GLY A 207 -17.75 5.86 -7.88
C GLY A 207 -17.15 6.10 -6.48
N PRO A 208 -17.30 5.14 -5.54
CA PRO A 208 -16.92 5.31 -4.13
C PRO A 208 -15.46 5.74 -3.95
N ARG A 209 -15.15 6.55 -2.93
CA ARG A 209 -13.76 6.95 -2.68
C ARG A 209 -12.82 5.74 -2.61
N PRO A 210 -11.71 5.72 -3.38
CA PRO A 210 -10.71 4.65 -3.32
C PRO A 210 -10.06 4.51 -1.93
N ASP A 211 -9.49 3.36 -1.63
CA ASP A 211 -8.74 3.10 -0.39
C ASP A 211 -7.27 3.54 -0.49
N ALA A 212 -6.69 3.44 -1.70
CA ALA A 212 -5.29 3.76 -1.99
C ALA A 212 -5.09 4.26 -3.42
N VAL A 213 -3.92 4.86 -3.67
CA VAL A 213 -3.52 5.38 -4.98
C VAL A 213 -2.22 4.70 -5.41
N VAL A 214 -2.18 4.17 -6.63
CA VAL A 214 -0.93 3.72 -7.26
C VAL A 214 -0.71 4.48 -8.55
N SER A 215 0.36 5.26 -8.63
CA SER A 215 0.72 6.02 -9.82
C SER A 215 1.86 5.37 -10.59
N GLY A 216 1.68 5.09 -11.88
CA GLY A 216 2.68 4.45 -12.73
C GLY A 216 2.07 3.45 -13.70
N ILE A 217 2.86 2.54 -14.29
CA ILE A 217 4.33 2.51 -14.20
C ILE A 217 4.92 3.52 -15.19
N ASN A 218 5.74 4.44 -14.68
CA ASN A 218 6.38 5.46 -15.50
C ASN A 218 7.49 4.90 -16.39
N ALA A 219 7.56 5.39 -17.63
CA ALA A 219 8.65 5.13 -18.56
C ALA A 219 9.92 5.93 -18.20
N GLY A 220 10.64 5.46 -17.19
CA GLY A 220 11.89 6.06 -16.73
C GLY A 220 11.93 6.23 -15.22
N LEU A 221 13.13 6.30 -14.67
CA LEU A 221 13.37 6.40 -13.24
C LEU A 221 13.04 7.80 -12.70
N ASN A 222 12.33 7.83 -11.57
CA ASN A 222 12.08 9.02 -10.77
C ASN A 222 12.95 9.00 -9.50
N THR A 223 14.27 9.04 -9.72
CA THR A 223 15.29 8.99 -8.66
C THR A 223 15.82 10.37 -8.30
N GLY A 224 16.28 10.52 -7.07
CA GLY A 224 16.91 11.72 -6.57
C GLY A 224 15.96 12.92 -6.46
N ARG A 225 16.54 14.10 -6.25
CA ARG A 225 15.76 15.34 -6.01
C ARG A 225 14.88 15.76 -7.19
N SER A 226 15.20 15.36 -8.40
CA SER A 226 14.39 15.64 -9.60
C SER A 226 13.03 14.94 -9.59
N ALA A 227 12.84 13.91 -8.74
CA ALA A 227 11.53 13.29 -8.50
C ALA A 227 10.45 14.32 -8.12
N LEU A 228 10.85 15.48 -7.59
CA LEU A 228 9.96 16.62 -7.31
C LEU A 228 9.13 17.07 -8.54
N HIS A 229 9.70 16.99 -9.74
CA HIS A 229 9.04 17.43 -10.98
C HIS A 229 8.24 16.32 -11.67
N SER A 230 8.35 15.07 -11.20
CA SER A 230 7.65 13.93 -11.78
C SER A 230 6.13 14.05 -11.57
N GLY A 231 5.36 13.84 -12.64
CA GLY A 231 3.90 13.74 -12.52
C GLY A 231 3.49 12.44 -11.82
N THR A 232 4.21 11.35 -12.04
CA THR A 232 4.02 10.06 -11.33
C THR A 232 4.16 10.22 -9.81
N VAL A 233 5.27 10.81 -9.37
CA VAL A 233 5.53 11.06 -7.93
C VAL A 233 4.57 12.12 -7.41
N GLY A 234 4.29 13.15 -8.21
CA GLY A 234 3.34 14.21 -7.90
C GLY A 234 1.93 13.69 -7.60
N ALA A 235 1.43 12.71 -8.36
CA ALA A 235 0.16 12.05 -8.09
C ALA A 235 0.16 11.31 -6.74
N ALA A 236 1.22 10.55 -6.43
CA ALA A 236 1.31 9.85 -5.15
C ALA A 236 1.34 10.84 -3.96
N LEU A 237 2.09 11.94 -4.09
CA LEU A 237 2.15 13.01 -3.09
C LEU A 237 0.82 13.77 -2.96
N ALA A 238 0.11 14.01 -4.06
CA ALA A 238 -1.25 14.55 -4.03
C ALA A 238 -2.20 13.61 -3.29
N GLY A 239 -2.07 12.30 -3.52
CA GLY A 239 -2.82 11.29 -2.78
C GLY A 239 -2.56 11.36 -1.27
N GLN A 240 -1.28 11.45 -0.86
CA GLN A 240 -0.90 11.69 0.53
C GLN A 240 -1.54 12.97 1.10
N ASN A 241 -1.62 14.04 0.30
CA ASN A 241 -2.28 15.29 0.72
C ASN A 241 -3.80 15.13 0.91
N PHE A 242 -4.46 14.30 0.09
CA PHE A 242 -5.90 14.00 0.21
C PHE A 242 -6.22 12.86 1.19
N GLY A 243 -5.24 12.40 1.98
CA GLY A 243 -5.46 11.40 3.01
C GLY A 243 -5.27 9.95 2.57
N PHE A 244 -4.82 9.69 1.34
CA PHE A 244 -4.57 8.32 0.86
C PHE A 244 -3.22 7.80 1.30
N ARG A 245 -3.11 6.48 1.29
CA ARG A 245 -1.83 5.79 1.19
C ARG A 245 -1.52 5.61 -0.30
N SER A 246 -0.33 6.00 -0.70
CA SER A 246 0.03 6.13 -2.11
C SER A 246 1.38 5.49 -2.43
N MET A 247 1.52 5.00 -3.65
CA MET A 247 2.80 4.57 -4.20
C MET A 247 2.99 5.06 -5.63
N ALA A 248 4.13 5.67 -5.93
CA ALA A 248 4.59 5.91 -7.29
C ALA A 248 5.49 4.75 -7.74
N VAL A 249 5.34 4.30 -8.98
CA VAL A 249 6.09 3.18 -9.57
C VAL A 249 6.73 3.64 -10.86
N SER A 250 8.03 3.45 -10.96
CA SER A 250 8.88 3.88 -12.08
C SER A 250 9.81 2.74 -12.49
N LEU A 251 10.07 2.61 -13.78
CA LEU A 251 10.86 1.51 -14.34
C LEU A 251 12.06 2.07 -15.13
N ASP A 252 13.22 1.41 -15.05
CA ASP A 252 14.32 1.61 -16.00
C ASP A 252 14.17 0.67 -17.20
N ARG A 253 14.83 0.98 -18.32
CA ARG A 253 14.79 0.14 -19.53
C ARG A 253 16.04 -0.71 -19.68
N ASP A 254 15.86 -1.92 -20.22
CA ASP A 254 16.96 -2.79 -20.66
C ASP A 254 17.18 -2.60 -22.17
N GLY A 255 18.14 -1.75 -22.55
CA GLY A 255 18.29 -1.32 -23.94
C GLY A 255 17.01 -0.60 -24.41
N ASP A 256 16.29 -1.22 -25.36
CA ASP A 256 15.01 -0.74 -25.89
C ASP A 256 13.79 -1.43 -25.27
N ARG A 257 14.01 -2.38 -24.34
CA ARG A 257 12.94 -3.17 -23.73
C ARG A 257 12.48 -2.59 -22.40
N TRP A 258 11.16 -2.52 -22.25
CA TRP A 258 10.50 -2.24 -20.98
C TRP A 258 9.93 -3.53 -20.38
N HIS A 259 10.31 -3.82 -19.14
CA HIS A 259 9.83 -4.96 -18.34
C HIS A 259 8.64 -4.55 -17.46
N TRP A 260 7.54 -4.11 -18.09
CA TRP A 260 6.34 -3.64 -17.39
C TRP A 260 5.75 -4.69 -16.45
N ASP A 261 5.79 -5.95 -16.88
CA ASP A 261 5.36 -7.12 -16.13
C ASP A 261 6.12 -7.26 -14.81
N ALA A 262 7.46 -7.16 -14.85
CA ALA A 262 8.29 -7.27 -13.66
C ALA A 262 8.07 -6.12 -12.68
N ALA A 263 7.91 -4.89 -13.18
CA ALA A 263 7.61 -3.73 -12.33
C ALA A 263 6.21 -3.80 -11.72
N ALA A 264 5.20 -4.24 -12.48
CA ALA A 264 3.84 -4.43 -11.98
C ALA A 264 3.78 -5.52 -10.90
N GLU A 265 4.53 -6.62 -11.08
CA GLU A 265 4.64 -7.68 -10.09
C GLU A 265 5.23 -7.18 -8.77
N ILE A 266 6.36 -6.46 -8.82
CA ILE A 266 6.97 -5.88 -7.62
C ILE A 266 6.05 -4.83 -6.98
N ALA A 267 5.32 -4.03 -7.76
CA ALA A 267 4.36 -3.08 -7.21
C ALA A 267 3.24 -3.80 -6.42
N VAL A 268 2.72 -4.92 -6.94
CA VAL A 268 1.72 -5.74 -6.23
C VAL A 268 2.33 -6.39 -4.98
N GLU A 269 3.56 -6.88 -5.02
CA GLU A 269 4.27 -7.40 -3.83
C GLU A 269 4.40 -6.33 -2.73
N MET A 270 4.54 -5.05 -3.11
CA MET A 270 4.64 -3.93 -2.16
C MET A 270 3.29 -3.41 -1.68
N LEU A 271 2.19 -3.71 -2.38
CA LEU A 271 0.88 -3.14 -2.11
C LEU A 271 0.35 -3.43 -0.69
N PRO A 272 0.51 -4.64 -0.09
CA PRO A 272 0.12 -4.88 1.30
C PRO A 272 0.79 -3.92 2.31
N HIS A 273 2.05 -3.53 2.06
CA HIS A 273 2.78 -2.57 2.90
C HIS A 273 2.23 -1.15 2.74
N VAL A 274 1.76 -0.81 1.53
CA VAL A 274 1.07 0.47 1.29
C VAL A 274 -0.26 0.48 2.01
N LEU A 275 -1.05 -0.59 1.94
CA LEU A 275 -2.39 -0.65 2.54
C LEU A 275 -2.37 -0.67 4.07
N THR A 276 -1.41 -1.37 4.66
CA THR A 276 -1.24 -1.49 6.13
C THR A 276 -0.37 -0.38 6.73
N GLY A 277 0.28 0.43 5.90
CA GLY A 277 1.15 1.51 6.33
C GLY A 277 0.43 2.63 7.11
N PRO A 278 1.19 3.61 7.62
CA PRO A 278 0.60 4.75 8.31
C PRO A 278 -0.34 5.54 7.39
N SER A 279 -1.27 6.28 7.99
CA SER A 279 -2.10 7.24 7.26
C SER A 279 -1.20 8.21 6.48
N ARG A 280 -1.64 8.62 5.27
CA ARG A 280 -0.92 9.56 4.43
C ARG A 280 0.49 9.08 4.03
N LEU A 281 0.70 7.78 3.87
CA LEU A 281 1.96 7.24 3.35
C LEU A 281 2.13 7.60 1.87
N ALA A 282 3.36 7.96 1.46
CA ALA A 282 3.74 8.04 0.05
C ALA A 282 5.07 7.29 -0.16
N LEU A 283 5.05 6.22 -0.97
CA LEU A 283 6.24 5.49 -1.35
C LEU A 283 6.63 5.79 -2.80
N ASN A 284 7.92 5.89 -3.08
CA ASN A 284 8.48 6.00 -4.43
C ASN A 284 9.29 4.75 -4.74
N LEU A 285 8.76 3.90 -5.62
CA LEU A 285 9.35 2.65 -6.05
C LEU A 285 9.99 2.81 -7.44
N ASN A 286 11.29 2.58 -7.52
CA ASN A 286 12.06 2.57 -8.75
C ASN A 286 12.58 1.16 -9.04
N VAL A 287 12.22 0.60 -10.18
CA VAL A 287 12.48 -0.79 -10.56
C VAL A 287 13.56 -0.84 -11.65
N PRO A 288 14.59 -1.71 -11.54
CA PRO A 288 15.57 -1.89 -12.61
C PRO A 288 14.94 -2.52 -13.85
N GLY A 289 15.46 -2.14 -15.01
CA GLY A 289 15.07 -2.71 -16.30
C GLY A 289 15.63 -4.11 -16.44
N ALA A 290 14.92 -5.10 -15.92
CA ALA A 290 15.28 -6.50 -16.02
C ALA A 290 14.03 -7.39 -15.85
N PRO A 291 14.06 -8.64 -16.35
CA PRO A 291 13.09 -9.65 -15.97
C PRO A 291 13.05 -9.88 -14.46
N ARG A 292 11.89 -10.27 -13.92
CA ARG A 292 11.64 -10.41 -12.47
C ARG A 292 12.64 -11.31 -11.75
N ASP A 293 13.09 -12.40 -12.37
CA ASP A 293 14.04 -13.38 -11.84
C ASP A 293 15.47 -12.83 -11.69
N ARG A 294 15.79 -11.73 -12.40
CA ARG A 294 17.07 -11.02 -12.30
C ARG A 294 17.05 -9.83 -11.34
N ILE A 295 15.88 -9.46 -10.84
CA ILE A 295 15.74 -8.39 -9.84
C ILE A 295 16.02 -9.00 -8.45
N ARG A 296 17.07 -8.50 -7.80
CA ARG A 296 17.65 -9.10 -6.58
C ARG A 296 16.82 -8.91 -5.31
N GLY A 297 15.71 -8.19 -5.40
CA GLY A 297 14.80 -7.84 -4.31
C GLY A 297 14.59 -6.33 -4.17
N VAL A 298 13.88 -5.93 -3.12
CA VAL A 298 13.55 -4.54 -2.79
C VAL A 298 14.41 -4.03 -1.63
N ARG A 299 14.83 -2.75 -1.66
CA ARG A 299 15.66 -2.11 -0.63
C ARG A 299 15.19 -0.70 -0.32
N TRP A 300 15.16 -0.35 0.96
CA TRP A 300 14.97 1.04 1.41
C TRP A 300 16.14 1.91 1.00
N THR A 301 15.86 3.12 0.54
CA THR A 301 16.88 4.04 0.03
C THR A 301 16.66 5.47 0.46
N ARG A 302 17.72 6.28 0.40
CA ARG A 302 17.63 7.75 0.40
C ARG A 302 17.61 8.28 -1.04
N LEU A 303 17.15 9.52 -1.23
CA LEU A 303 17.22 10.17 -2.54
C LEU A 303 18.68 10.47 -2.91
N ALA A 304 19.06 10.15 -4.15
CA ALA A 304 20.29 10.65 -4.75
C ALA A 304 20.31 12.18 -4.85
N THR A 305 21.50 12.79 -4.85
CA THR A 305 21.64 14.24 -4.98
C THR A 305 21.12 14.73 -6.34
N PHE A 306 21.38 13.95 -7.39
CA PHE A 306 20.90 14.20 -8.75
C PHE A 306 20.21 12.96 -9.32
N GLY A 307 19.28 13.17 -10.24
CA GLY A 307 18.71 12.10 -11.04
C GLY A 307 19.69 11.60 -12.13
N SER A 308 19.28 10.54 -12.81
CA SER A 308 20.03 9.95 -13.94
C SER A 308 20.07 10.85 -15.19
N VAL A 309 19.18 11.84 -15.27
CA VAL A 309 19.06 12.78 -16.39
C VAL A 309 18.94 14.22 -15.89
N ARG A 310 19.32 15.17 -16.74
CA ARG A 310 19.11 16.61 -16.56
C ARG A 310 18.54 17.22 -17.83
N ALA A 311 17.69 18.23 -17.71
CA ALA A 311 17.28 19.03 -18.85
C ALA A 311 18.44 19.92 -19.30
N ALA A 312 18.70 19.96 -20.60
CA ALA A 312 19.65 20.86 -21.25
C ALA A 312 18.93 21.63 -22.35
N ILE A 313 19.24 22.92 -22.50
CA ILE A 313 18.79 23.70 -23.66
C ILE A 313 19.71 23.33 -24.81
N THR A 314 19.17 22.68 -25.84
CA THR A 314 19.94 22.26 -27.02
C THR A 314 19.88 23.28 -28.13
N LYS A 315 18.83 24.11 -28.16
CA LYS A 315 18.64 25.13 -29.20
C LYS A 315 17.81 26.30 -28.70
N VAL A 316 18.21 27.50 -29.11
CA VAL A 316 17.41 28.73 -28.97
C VAL A 316 17.23 29.31 -30.37
N GLU A 317 16.02 29.25 -30.91
CA GLU A 317 15.73 29.79 -32.23
C GLU A 317 14.34 30.40 -32.31
N GLN A 318 14.20 31.54 -33.01
CA GLN A 318 12.91 32.17 -33.29
C GLN A 318 12.00 32.35 -32.05
N GLY A 319 12.60 32.69 -30.90
CA GLY A 319 11.88 32.86 -29.63
C GLY A 319 11.43 31.55 -28.96
N ARG A 320 11.91 30.39 -29.42
CA ARG A 320 11.65 29.07 -28.84
C ARG A 320 12.88 28.49 -28.17
N LEU A 321 12.66 27.81 -27.04
CA LEU A 321 13.66 27.01 -26.34
C LEU A 321 13.39 25.53 -26.62
N HIS A 322 14.42 24.81 -27.05
CA HIS A 322 14.36 23.36 -27.21
C HIS A 322 15.13 22.71 -26.06
N PHE A 323 14.46 21.79 -25.37
CA PHE A 323 15.02 21.06 -24.25
C PHE A 323 15.20 19.60 -24.61
N GLU A 324 16.30 19.02 -24.14
CA GLU A 324 16.51 17.57 -24.16
C GLU A 324 16.92 17.08 -22.78
N LEU A 325 16.46 15.88 -22.43
CA LEU A 325 16.94 15.17 -21.25
C LEU A 325 18.24 14.44 -21.60
N GLN A 326 19.34 14.90 -21.03
CA GLN A 326 20.65 14.29 -21.21
C GLN A 326 21.01 13.45 -19.99
N ARG A 327 21.56 12.25 -20.22
CA ARG A 327 22.12 11.43 -19.14
C ARG A 327 23.23 12.20 -18.43
N THR A 328 23.19 12.18 -17.11
CA THR A 328 24.27 12.75 -16.30
C THR A 328 25.39 11.72 -16.17
N GLY A 329 26.65 12.16 -16.23
CA GLY A 329 27.81 11.34 -15.82
C GLY A 329 27.89 11.16 -14.29
N TYR A 330 26.77 11.37 -13.60
CA TYR A 330 26.69 11.35 -12.15
C TYR A 330 26.88 9.92 -11.64
N VAL A 331 27.85 9.78 -10.73
CA VAL A 331 28.09 8.57 -9.96
C VAL A 331 27.32 8.74 -8.65
N PRO A 332 26.18 8.05 -8.48
CA PRO A 332 25.36 8.17 -7.29
C PRO A 332 26.08 7.57 -6.09
N GLU A 333 25.87 8.16 -4.91
CA GLU A 333 26.47 7.64 -3.69
C GLU A 333 25.76 6.34 -3.26
N GLU A 334 26.48 5.46 -2.55
CA GLU A 334 25.92 4.20 -2.06
C GLU A 334 24.71 4.41 -1.12
N GLY A 335 23.72 3.52 -1.20
CA GLY A 335 22.47 3.60 -0.44
C GLY A 335 21.45 4.59 -1.00
N THR A 336 21.76 5.30 -2.08
CA THR A 336 20.77 6.08 -2.82
C THR A 336 19.87 5.20 -3.67
N ASP A 337 18.69 5.72 -4.01
CA ASP A 337 17.75 5.12 -4.94
C ASP A 337 18.39 4.79 -6.29
N LEU A 338 19.08 5.74 -6.92
CA LEU A 338 19.73 5.52 -8.21
C LEU A 338 20.87 4.49 -8.14
N ALA A 339 21.71 4.52 -7.10
CA ALA A 339 22.77 3.52 -6.92
C ALA A 339 22.19 2.11 -6.74
N THR A 340 21.08 2.01 -5.99
CA THR A 340 20.41 0.74 -5.68
C THR A 340 19.80 0.11 -6.92
N VAL A 341 19.11 0.91 -7.76
CA VAL A 341 18.59 0.45 -9.05
C VAL A 341 19.73 -0.04 -9.96
N ARG A 342 20.81 0.74 -10.07
CA ARG A 342 22.00 0.33 -10.86
C ARG A 342 22.67 -0.93 -10.33
N ALA A 343 22.49 -1.26 -9.05
CA ALA A 343 22.98 -2.50 -8.45
C ALA A 343 22.03 -3.71 -8.64
N GLY A 344 20.93 -3.55 -9.38
CA GLY A 344 19.98 -4.62 -9.70
C GLY A 344 18.92 -4.89 -8.62
N TYR A 345 18.69 -3.93 -7.71
CA TYR A 345 17.62 -3.99 -6.72
C TYR A 345 16.53 -2.97 -7.05
N ALA A 346 15.28 -3.28 -6.75
CA ALA A 346 14.24 -2.25 -6.72
C ALA A 346 14.47 -1.34 -5.50
N ALA A 347 14.46 -0.03 -5.71
CA ALA A 347 14.66 0.97 -4.68
C ALA A 347 13.32 1.54 -4.20
N ILE A 348 13.08 1.52 -2.89
CA ILE A 348 11.89 2.12 -2.29
C ILE A 348 12.28 3.25 -1.33
N THR A 349 11.72 4.42 -1.53
CA THR A 349 11.95 5.60 -0.69
C THR A 349 10.62 6.10 -0.14
N SER A 350 10.54 6.35 1.17
CA SER A 350 9.39 7.04 1.76
C SER A 350 9.52 8.54 1.50
N LEU A 351 8.48 9.15 0.95
CA LEU A 351 8.43 10.57 0.64
C LEU A 351 7.43 11.29 1.55
N GLN A 352 7.76 12.54 1.85
CA GLN A 352 6.87 13.48 2.50
C GLN A 352 6.69 14.68 1.58
N GLY A 353 5.45 15.04 1.32
CA GLY A 353 5.06 16.24 0.60
C GLY A 353 5.26 17.49 1.46
N ALA A 354 4.41 18.49 1.27
CA ALA A 354 4.47 19.70 2.08
C ALA A 354 4.24 19.38 3.56
N VAL A 355 5.27 19.59 4.37
CA VAL A 355 5.25 19.46 5.83
C VAL A 355 5.85 20.73 6.44
N GLU A 356 5.37 21.10 7.62
CA GLU A 356 5.96 22.18 8.40
C GLU A 356 7.34 21.72 8.92
N VAL A 357 8.34 22.59 8.82
CA VAL A 357 9.68 22.30 9.33
C VAL A 357 10.11 23.45 10.24
N TRP A 358 10.49 23.10 11.47
CA TRP A 358 10.87 24.06 12.51
C TRP A 358 12.30 23.78 12.97
N GLY A 359 13.07 24.85 13.21
CA GLY A 359 14.42 24.73 13.78
C GLY A 359 14.37 24.38 15.27
N ALA A 360 15.50 23.88 15.80
CA ALA A 360 15.64 23.63 17.23
C ALA A 360 15.43 24.94 18.02
N GLY A 361 14.24 25.08 18.63
CA GLY A 361 13.87 26.26 19.44
C GLY A 361 12.74 27.13 18.89
N ALA A 362 12.16 26.81 17.73
CA ALA A 362 10.92 27.42 17.26
C ALA A 362 9.71 26.52 17.59
N ARG A 363 8.65 27.09 18.17
CA ARG A 363 7.37 26.42 18.41
C ARG A 363 6.23 27.17 17.75
N VAL A 364 5.17 26.45 17.39
CA VAL A 364 3.93 27.05 16.89
C VAL A 364 3.40 28.06 17.92
N GLY A 365 3.19 29.29 17.48
CA GLY A 365 2.72 30.40 18.34
C GLY A 365 3.82 31.24 19.00
N ASP A 366 5.09 30.85 18.91
CA ASP A 366 6.19 31.72 19.33
C ASP A 366 6.21 33.01 18.49
N ALA A 367 6.65 34.13 19.08
CA ALA A 367 7.00 35.32 18.31
C ALA A 367 8.14 35.01 17.34
N PHE A 368 8.06 35.56 16.12
CA PHE A 368 9.14 35.41 15.13
C PHE A 368 10.41 36.11 15.59
N HIS A 369 11.53 35.38 15.62
CA HIS A 369 12.84 35.91 15.97
C HIS A 369 13.85 35.49 14.89
N ALA A 370 14.39 36.48 14.15
CA ALA A 370 15.32 36.24 13.04
C ALA A 370 16.62 35.51 13.45
N ALA A 371 16.98 35.54 14.74
CA ALA A 371 18.13 34.82 15.28
C ALA A 371 17.88 33.30 15.48
N LYS A 372 16.63 32.84 15.46
CA LYS A 372 16.33 31.40 15.52
C LYS A 372 16.60 30.82 14.13
N GLY A 373 17.62 29.97 14.03
CA GLY A 373 17.99 29.32 12.77
C GLY A 373 16.86 28.42 12.26
N MET A 374 16.47 28.61 10.99
CA MET A 374 15.57 27.70 10.29
C MET A 374 16.38 26.57 9.64
N PRO A 375 15.86 25.33 9.61
CA PRO A 375 16.51 24.24 8.93
C PRO A 375 16.54 24.52 7.42
N GLY A 376 17.73 24.45 6.83
CA GLY A 376 17.90 24.53 5.38
C GLY A 376 17.43 23.24 4.70
N ALA A 377 16.97 23.35 3.45
CA ALA A 377 16.56 22.19 2.64
C ALA A 377 17.71 21.20 2.34
N SER A 378 18.95 21.66 2.51
CA SER A 378 20.14 20.82 2.44
C SER A 378 20.89 20.87 3.78
N ALA A 379 21.09 19.71 4.40
CA ALA A 379 22.01 19.55 5.52
C ALA A 379 23.47 19.68 5.02
N GLY A 380 23.87 20.86 4.56
CA GLY A 380 25.25 21.17 4.14
C GLY A 380 25.63 20.76 2.70
N HIS A 381 24.70 20.34 1.83
CA HIS A 381 25.03 20.14 0.41
C HIS A 381 25.13 21.50 -0.29
N GLU A 382 26.31 21.85 -0.79
CA GLU A 382 26.49 22.97 -1.73
C GLU A 382 25.92 22.61 -3.10
N LEU A 383 24.85 23.30 -3.52
CA LEU A 383 24.37 23.24 -4.88
C LEU A 383 25.24 24.14 -5.75
N ARG A 384 25.94 23.56 -6.73
CA ARG A 384 26.63 24.37 -7.75
C ARG A 384 25.57 25.06 -8.62
N PRO A 385 25.76 26.35 -8.99
CA PRO A 385 24.88 27.03 -9.92
C PRO A 385 24.73 26.23 -11.22
N ALA A 386 23.55 26.30 -11.84
CA ALA A 386 23.34 25.71 -13.16
C ALA A 386 24.36 26.29 -14.16
N GLN A 387 25.12 25.42 -14.82
CA GLN A 387 26.05 25.82 -15.86
C GLN A 387 25.34 25.77 -17.21
N VAL A 388 25.40 26.87 -17.95
CA VAL A 388 24.97 26.94 -19.34
C VAL A 388 25.98 26.16 -20.18
N VAL A 389 25.56 25.02 -20.74
CA VAL A 389 26.33 24.30 -21.76
C VAL A 389 25.72 24.69 -23.10
N LEU A 390 26.16 25.82 -23.65
CA LEU A 390 25.94 26.12 -25.07
C LEU A 390 27.19 25.62 -25.80
N ASP A 391 27.05 24.57 -26.59
CA ASP A 391 28.10 24.16 -27.51
C ASP A 391 28.18 25.21 -28.63
N GLY A 392 29.28 25.97 -28.66
CA GLY A 392 29.66 26.82 -29.79
C GLY A 392 28.99 28.19 -29.86
N ALA A 393 29.69 29.20 -29.34
CA ALA A 393 29.72 30.54 -29.93
C ALA A 393 31.13 30.78 -30.49
#